data_AF-A0A075G1L1-F1
#
_entry.id   AF-A0A075G1L1-F1
#
_cell.length_a   1.000
_cell.length_b   1.000
_cell.length_c   1.000
_cell.angle_alpha   90.00
_cell.angle_beta   90.00
_cell.angle_gamma   90.00
#
_symmetry.space_group_name_H-M   'P 1'
#
loop_
_entity.id
_entity.type
_entity.pdbx_description
1 polymer ?
#
loop_
_entity_poly.entity_id
_entity_poly.type
_entity_poly.pdbx_seq_one_letter_code
_entity_poly.pdbx_strand_id
1 'polypeptide(L)'
;MQDKKQKTYQLSYRKQLIQLAKFYGIVEIKNYFKSAKRLTTSQIELILIKNRIKLPTKKTLSKLGRLIIFKNKHLKQLFYTMAVVVVVIGFFGGVPYLVNVFHKIDSDLSKNKNKNEIVKHKNDTIDKILKKNEIKPYEKDEDFLVSEKKKITKDDLIENTISLDASVVASLFEDLNYDLSKVRKSKKVKPFYISLLPKDISLIEDIKERKELFIRIILPLIVQENEKIKEDREKLFKVLAKKSNNKQEKNWLKRKFKEYKIKNSDISELKIRMDIVPVSIAIAQAAIESGWGTSRFALEGNALYGQWTWSDNGLKPLDTDDDKNHRVMRFKILNASIKAYKKNLNTHSGYIKFREARAKLRNKNEKVTGLKLTQYLDKYSAQGKKYTEILKTTIKKNSLSDFENVKLLSTGLRKEIKL
;
A
#
# COMPACT_ATOMS: atom_id res chain seq x y z
N MET A 1 -16.04 -30.70 -29.89
CA MET A 1 -16.14 -29.25 -29.54
C MET A 1 -15.45 -28.98 -28.21
N GLN A 2 -14.13 -28.74 -28.20
CA GLN A 2 -13.40 -28.23 -27.02
C GLN A 2 -11.95 -27.96 -27.45
N ASP A 3 -11.67 -26.78 -28.01
CA ASP A 3 -10.28 -26.28 -28.08
C ASP A 3 -10.18 -24.77 -28.34
N LYS A 4 -10.87 -23.97 -27.53
CA LYS A 4 -10.73 -22.50 -27.52
C LYS A 4 -10.85 -21.96 -26.10
N LYS A 5 -9.80 -22.06 -25.29
CA LYS A 5 -9.59 -21.20 -24.10
C LYS A 5 -8.21 -21.43 -23.47
N GLN A 6 -7.17 -20.96 -24.13
CA GLN A 6 -5.88 -20.59 -23.51
C GLN A 6 -5.02 -19.80 -24.51
N LYS A 7 -5.53 -18.68 -25.03
CA LYS A 7 -4.67 -17.67 -25.66
C LYS A 7 -4.13 -16.77 -24.57
N THR A 8 -2.87 -17.01 -24.23
CA THR A 8 -1.95 -16.17 -23.45
C THR A 8 -2.20 -14.67 -23.62
N TYR A 9 -2.52 -13.98 -22.53
CA TYR A 9 -2.61 -12.51 -22.44
C TYR A 9 -1.23 -11.85 -22.26
N GLN A 10 -0.26 -12.19 -23.11
CA GLN A 10 0.89 -11.30 -23.30
C GLN A 10 0.45 -10.20 -24.29
N LEU A 11 0.58 -8.92 -23.93
CA LEU A 11 0.43 -7.87 -24.93
C LEU A 11 1.44 -8.13 -26.04
N SER A 12 0.99 -7.98 -27.29
CA SER A 12 1.90 -7.95 -28.44
C SER A 12 3.02 -6.94 -28.15
N TYR A 13 4.27 -7.34 -28.38
CA TYR A 13 5.47 -6.53 -28.19
C TYR A 13 5.31 -5.08 -28.69
N ARG A 14 4.63 -4.90 -29.83
CA ARG A 14 4.29 -3.57 -30.35
C ARG A 14 3.48 -2.71 -29.36
N LYS A 15 2.48 -3.27 -28.67
CA LYS A 15 1.69 -2.54 -27.67
C LYS A 15 2.54 -2.11 -26.48
N GLN A 16 3.52 -2.91 -26.07
CA GLN A 16 4.46 -2.55 -25.00
C GLN A 16 5.31 -1.33 -25.37
N LEU A 17 5.83 -1.30 -26.61
CA LEU A 17 6.56 -0.14 -27.13
C LEU A 17 5.69 1.13 -27.15
N ILE A 18 4.42 0.99 -27.53
CA ILE A 18 3.46 2.11 -27.56
C ILE A 18 3.19 2.64 -26.16
N GLN A 19 2.99 1.76 -25.18
CA GLN A 19 2.81 2.14 -23.79
C GLN A 19 4.04 2.87 -23.25
N LEU A 20 5.24 2.39 -23.58
CA LEU A 20 6.51 3.01 -23.19
C LEU A 20 6.63 4.43 -23.77
N ALA A 21 6.33 4.59 -25.06
CA ALA A 21 6.36 5.89 -25.72
C ALA A 21 5.38 6.90 -25.12
N LYS A 22 4.17 6.45 -24.77
CA LYS A 22 3.17 7.28 -24.09
C LYS A 22 3.64 7.68 -22.69
N PHE A 23 4.23 6.76 -21.94
CA PHE A 23 4.74 7.00 -20.60
C PHE A 23 5.86 8.06 -20.59
N TYR A 24 6.83 7.96 -21.50
CA TYR A 24 7.91 8.93 -21.64
C TYR A 24 7.50 10.23 -22.36
N GLY A 25 6.24 10.36 -22.78
CA GLY A 25 5.73 11.58 -23.39
C GLY A 25 6.33 11.90 -24.77
N ILE A 26 6.73 10.89 -25.55
CA ILE A 26 7.38 11.09 -26.85
C ILE A 26 6.40 11.71 -27.85
N VAL A 27 6.66 12.96 -28.20
CA VAL A 27 5.76 13.79 -29.01
C VAL A 27 5.65 13.24 -30.44
N GLU A 28 6.73 12.71 -31.01
CA GLU A 28 6.73 12.15 -32.35
C GLU A 28 5.69 11.03 -32.46
N ILE A 29 5.72 10.07 -31.54
CA ILE A 29 4.77 8.95 -31.52
C ILE A 29 3.34 9.42 -31.24
N LYS A 30 3.15 10.45 -30.40
CA LYS A 30 1.83 11.04 -30.12
C LYS A 30 1.20 11.66 -31.38
N ASN A 31 2.00 12.32 -32.21
CA ASN A 31 1.53 12.93 -33.47
C ASN A 31 1.16 11.88 -34.53
N TYR A 32 1.89 10.76 -34.58
CA TYR A 32 1.52 9.63 -35.44
C TYR A 32 0.28 8.88 -34.98
N PHE A 33 -0.09 8.91 -33.70
CA PHE A 33 -1.38 8.36 -33.26
C PHE A 33 -2.58 9.25 -33.61
N LYS A 34 -2.35 10.56 -33.76
CA LYS A 34 -3.39 11.53 -34.11
C LYS A 34 -3.57 11.65 -35.63
N SER A 35 -2.52 11.45 -36.41
CA SER A 35 -2.61 11.34 -37.86
C SER A 35 -2.98 9.90 -38.23
N ALA A 36 -3.75 9.66 -39.29
CA ALA A 36 -4.15 8.31 -39.71
C ALA A 36 -2.96 7.38 -40.12
N LYS A 37 -1.70 7.82 -39.96
CA LYS A 37 -0.47 7.13 -40.30
C LYS A 37 0.01 6.24 -39.15
N ARG A 38 0.01 4.92 -39.34
CA ARG A 38 0.47 3.96 -38.32
C ARG A 38 1.97 3.69 -38.44
N LEU A 39 2.72 3.95 -37.37
CA LEU A 39 4.13 3.52 -37.26
C LEU A 39 4.24 1.99 -37.13
N THR A 40 5.22 1.40 -37.82
CA THR A 40 5.59 0.00 -37.67
C THR A 40 6.27 -0.25 -36.32
N THR A 41 6.33 -1.51 -35.89
CA THR A 41 7.02 -1.89 -34.63
C THR A 41 8.47 -1.40 -34.63
N SER A 42 9.20 -1.61 -35.72
CA SER A 42 10.60 -1.18 -35.87
C SER A 42 10.75 0.35 -35.84
N GLN A 43 9.81 1.08 -36.42
CA GLN A 43 9.81 2.55 -36.33
C GLN A 43 9.60 3.04 -34.89
N ILE A 44 8.72 2.38 -34.13
CA ILE A 44 8.51 2.70 -32.72
C ILE A 44 9.76 2.35 -31.89
N GLU A 45 10.41 1.19 -32.16
CA GLU A 45 11.70 0.83 -31.55
C GLU A 45 12.76 1.90 -31.81
N LEU A 46 12.91 2.33 -33.07
CA LEU A 46 13.89 3.34 -33.48
C LEU A 46 13.62 4.69 -32.79
N ILE A 47 12.35 5.11 -32.69
CA ILE A 47 12.01 6.36 -32.00
C ILE A 47 12.31 6.25 -30.49
N LEU A 48 12.04 5.10 -29.87
CA LEU A 48 12.36 4.87 -28.46
C LEU A 48 13.88 4.86 -28.23
N ILE A 49 14.64 4.16 -29.07
CA ILE A 49 16.11 4.14 -29.04
C ILE A 49 16.67 5.55 -29.24
N LYS A 50 16.16 6.30 -30.21
CA LYS A 50 16.55 7.70 -30.47
C LYS A 50 16.36 8.58 -29.24
N ASN A 51 15.31 8.35 -28.47
CA ASN A 51 15.02 9.04 -27.21
C ASN A 51 15.76 8.43 -25.99
N ARG A 52 16.76 7.56 -26.22
CA ARG A 52 17.55 6.87 -25.18
C ARG A 52 16.72 6.00 -24.23
N ILE A 53 15.59 5.50 -24.70
CA ILE A 53 14.72 4.60 -23.95
C ILE A 53 15.07 3.16 -24.33
N LYS A 54 15.43 2.34 -23.34
CA LYS A 54 15.72 0.93 -23.57
C LYS A 54 14.43 0.18 -23.90
N LEU A 55 14.54 -0.76 -24.82
CA LEU A 55 13.40 -1.55 -25.27
C LEU A 55 13.13 -2.71 -24.29
N PRO A 56 11.87 -3.08 -24.06
CA PRO A 56 11.54 -4.28 -23.30
C PRO A 56 12.22 -5.49 -23.95
N THR A 57 12.89 -6.32 -23.15
CA THR A 57 13.63 -7.47 -23.67
C THR A 57 12.71 -8.41 -24.45
N LYS A 58 13.08 -8.77 -25.69
CA LYS A 58 12.47 -9.86 -26.48
C LYS A 58 12.80 -11.22 -25.83
N LYS A 59 12.43 -11.46 -24.57
CA LYS A 59 12.50 -12.79 -23.98
C LYS A 59 11.41 -13.64 -24.61
N THR A 60 11.71 -14.18 -25.79
CA THR A 60 11.16 -15.47 -26.17
C THR A 60 11.64 -16.45 -25.10
N LEU A 61 10.71 -17.16 -24.45
CA LEU A 61 11.09 -18.29 -23.61
C LEU A 61 12.05 -19.17 -24.43
N SER A 62 13.31 -19.26 -23.99
CA SER A 62 14.30 -20.17 -24.55
C SER A 62 13.69 -21.56 -24.68
N LYS A 63 14.00 -22.29 -25.75
CA LYS A 63 13.50 -23.65 -26.05
C LYS A 63 13.62 -24.61 -24.84
N LEU A 64 14.53 -24.37 -23.90
CA LEU A 64 14.62 -25.13 -22.64
C LEU A 64 13.43 -24.93 -21.69
N GLY A 65 12.78 -23.76 -21.69
CA GLY A 65 11.56 -23.53 -20.91
C GLY A 65 10.34 -24.26 -21.47
N ARG A 66 10.29 -24.51 -22.78
CA ARG A 66 9.20 -25.31 -23.39
C ARG A 66 9.29 -26.80 -23.05
N LEU A 67 10.49 -27.33 -22.81
CA LEU A 67 10.67 -28.72 -22.38
C LEU A 67 10.21 -28.96 -20.93
N ILE A 68 10.24 -27.93 -20.08
CA ILE A 68 9.76 -28.00 -18.69
C ILE A 68 8.23 -27.83 -18.62
N ILE A 69 7.61 -27.20 -19.62
CA ILE A 69 6.17 -26.89 -19.64
C ILE A 69 5.30 -28.07 -20.10
N PHE A 70 5.87 -29.13 -20.70
CA PHE A 70 5.09 -30.26 -21.24
C PHE A 70 4.98 -31.52 -20.35
N LYS A 71 5.19 -31.41 -19.04
CA LYS A 71 4.97 -32.56 -18.14
C LYS A 71 4.45 -32.17 -16.76
N ASN A 72 3.23 -31.62 -16.68
CA ASN A 72 2.63 -31.37 -15.36
C ASN A 72 1.10 -31.50 -15.25
N LYS A 73 0.52 -32.50 -15.94
CA LYS A 73 -0.83 -32.99 -15.64
C LYS A 73 -0.79 -34.21 -14.70
N HIS A 74 0.17 -35.12 -14.88
CA HIS A 74 0.32 -36.33 -14.06
C HIS A 74 0.96 -36.09 -12.68
N LEU A 75 1.85 -35.10 -12.56
CA LEU A 75 2.51 -34.76 -11.29
C LEU A 75 1.53 -34.19 -10.26
N LYS A 76 0.55 -33.37 -10.68
CA LYS A 76 -0.55 -32.93 -9.80
C LYS A 76 -1.36 -34.11 -9.27
N GLN A 77 -1.60 -35.14 -10.09
CA GLN A 77 -2.36 -36.32 -9.72
C GLN A 77 -1.60 -37.21 -8.71
N LEU A 78 -0.27 -37.25 -8.80
CA LEU A 78 0.60 -37.88 -7.79
C LEU A 78 0.64 -37.10 -6.46
N PHE A 79 0.63 -35.76 -6.50
CA PHE A 79 0.56 -34.96 -5.28
C PHE A 79 -0.79 -35.08 -4.55
N TYR A 80 -1.91 -35.13 -5.29
CA TYR A 80 -3.23 -35.33 -4.68
C TYR A 80 -3.38 -36.73 -4.06
N THR A 81 -2.87 -37.77 -4.72
CA THR A 81 -2.89 -39.13 -4.17
C THR A 81 -2.02 -39.25 -2.92
N MET A 82 -0.82 -38.65 -2.89
CA MET A 82 0.00 -38.60 -1.68
C MET A 82 -0.64 -37.79 -0.54
N ALA A 83 -1.30 -36.67 -0.84
CA ALA A 83 -1.99 -35.88 0.18
C ALA A 83 -3.15 -36.65 0.83
N VAL A 84 -3.91 -37.43 0.06
CA VAL A 84 -5.00 -38.27 0.58
C VAL A 84 -4.45 -39.39 1.47
N VAL A 85 -3.35 -40.04 1.06
CA VAL A 85 -2.70 -41.10 1.87
C VAL A 85 -2.21 -40.57 3.22
N VAL A 86 -1.60 -39.37 3.25
CA VAL A 86 -1.14 -38.74 4.50
C VAL A 86 -2.31 -38.39 5.43
N VAL A 87 -3.45 -37.94 4.90
CA VAL A 87 -4.64 -37.64 5.70
C VAL A 87 -5.24 -38.92 6.29
N VAL A 88 -5.32 -40.01 5.52
CA VAL A 88 -5.86 -41.29 6.00
C VAL A 88 -4.95 -41.92 7.07
N ILE A 89 -3.63 -41.91 6.87
CA ILE A 89 -2.67 -42.40 7.87
C ILE A 89 -2.70 -41.55 9.15
N GLY A 90 -2.86 -40.22 9.01
CA GLY A 90 -2.99 -39.32 10.16
C GLY A 90 -4.25 -39.55 10.99
N PHE A 91 -5.38 -39.82 10.32
CA PHE A 91 -6.67 -40.02 10.99
C PHE A 91 -6.79 -41.38 11.69
N PHE A 92 -6.23 -42.45 11.10
CA PHE A 92 -6.32 -43.81 11.66
C PHE A 92 -5.12 -44.20 12.55
N GLY A 93 -3.94 -43.60 12.34
CA GLY A 93 -2.74 -43.93 13.14
C GLY A 93 -2.43 -42.96 14.28
N GLY A 94 -2.78 -41.67 14.16
CA GLY A 94 -2.34 -40.62 15.10
C GLY A 94 -3.33 -40.29 16.22
N VAL A 95 -4.62 -40.49 15.97
CA VAL A 95 -5.71 -40.11 16.91
C VAL A 95 -5.68 -40.92 18.22
N PRO A 96 -5.36 -42.24 18.25
CA PRO A 96 -5.29 -43.00 19.50
C PRO A 96 -4.13 -42.57 20.43
N TYR A 97 -3.11 -41.89 19.92
CA TYR A 97 -1.93 -41.49 20.71
C TYR A 97 -2.08 -40.10 21.36
N LEU A 98 -2.85 -39.19 20.74
CA LEU A 98 -3.04 -37.83 21.25
C LEU A 98 -3.97 -37.75 22.46
N VAL A 99 -4.94 -38.67 22.59
CA VAL A 99 -5.89 -38.67 23.71
C VAL A 99 -5.18 -38.98 25.05
N ASN A 100 -4.10 -39.77 25.03
CA ASN A 100 -3.32 -40.10 26.24
C ASN A 100 -2.42 -38.95 26.73
N VAL A 101 -2.04 -38.02 25.85
CA VAL A 101 -1.19 -36.86 26.19
C VAL A 101 -2.02 -35.72 26.78
N PHE A 102 -3.25 -35.53 26.30
CA PHE A 102 -4.12 -34.45 26.77
C PHE A 102 -4.69 -34.68 28.18
N HIS A 103 -4.89 -35.91 28.61
CA HIS A 103 -5.32 -36.20 29.99
C HIS A 103 -4.23 -35.96 31.06
N LYS A 104 -2.96 -35.79 30.66
CA LYS A 104 -1.84 -35.57 31.60
C LYS A 104 -1.50 -34.09 31.83
N ILE A 105 -1.99 -33.19 30.97
CA ILE A 105 -1.63 -31.76 31.01
C ILE A 105 -2.64 -30.94 31.83
N ASP A 106 -3.91 -31.36 31.86
CA ASP A 106 -4.97 -30.62 32.55
C ASP A 106 -4.92 -30.76 34.09
N SER A 107 -4.29 -31.82 34.61
CA SER A 107 -4.16 -32.02 36.07
C SER A 107 -3.11 -31.11 36.73
N ASP A 108 -2.12 -30.62 35.97
CA ASP A 108 -0.99 -29.84 36.51
C ASP A 108 -1.19 -28.31 36.43
N LEU A 109 -2.14 -27.83 35.61
CA LEU A 109 -2.37 -26.40 35.40
C LEU A 109 -3.33 -25.75 36.41
N SER A 110 -4.04 -26.55 37.21
CA SER A 110 -5.03 -26.07 38.19
C SER A 110 -4.45 -25.71 39.58
N LYS A 111 -3.16 -26.00 39.84
CA LYS A 111 -2.58 -25.83 41.19
C LYS A 111 -1.66 -24.62 41.40
N ASN A 112 -1.49 -23.72 40.43
CA ASN A 112 -0.52 -22.64 40.60
C ASN A 112 -0.93 -21.31 39.97
N LYS A 113 -1.82 -20.58 40.65
CA LYS A 113 -1.93 -19.10 40.54
C LYS A 113 -2.79 -18.52 41.65
N ASN A 114 -2.23 -18.47 42.86
CA ASN A 114 -2.57 -17.48 43.88
C ASN A 114 -1.26 -16.97 44.47
N LYS A 115 -0.87 -15.72 44.14
CA LYS A 115 -0.20 -14.75 45.03
C LYS A 115 0.40 -13.53 44.30
N ASN A 116 0.03 -12.36 44.82
CA ASN A 116 0.84 -11.15 45.05
C ASN A 116 0.95 -10.05 43.96
N GLU A 117 -0.01 -9.14 44.04
CA GLU A 117 0.07 -7.68 44.32
C GLU A 117 1.40 -6.89 44.51
N ILE A 118 1.35 -5.66 43.95
CA ILE A 118 1.84 -4.31 44.40
C ILE A 118 3.32 -3.89 44.16
N VAL A 119 3.55 -2.80 43.38
CA VAL A 119 3.96 -1.42 43.78
C VAL A 119 4.10 -0.50 42.53
N LYS A 120 3.57 0.74 42.68
CA LYS A 120 3.57 1.89 41.74
C LYS A 120 4.92 2.65 41.72
N HIS A 121 5.22 3.40 40.65
CA HIS A 121 5.42 4.87 40.75
C HIS A 121 5.37 5.61 39.40
N LYS A 122 4.88 6.85 39.50
CA LYS A 122 4.42 7.85 38.51
C LYS A 122 5.51 8.45 37.60
N ASN A 123 5.08 9.06 36.49
CA ASN A 123 5.63 10.32 35.97
C ASN A 123 4.56 11.10 35.18
N ASP A 124 4.07 12.17 35.80
CA ASP A 124 2.96 13.04 35.39
C ASP A 124 3.47 14.19 34.49
N THR A 125 3.24 14.15 33.16
CA THR A 125 3.11 15.38 32.33
C THR A 125 2.41 15.20 30.97
N ILE A 126 1.72 14.07 30.72
CA ILE A 126 0.89 13.89 29.51
C ILE A 126 -0.62 13.83 29.85
N ASP A 127 -0.97 13.67 31.13
CA ASP A 127 -2.35 13.45 31.56
C ASP A 127 -3.23 14.71 31.56
N LYS A 128 -2.64 15.91 31.45
CA LYS A 128 -3.41 17.16 31.34
C LYS A 128 -4.04 17.40 29.96
N ILE A 129 -3.70 16.59 28.95
CA ILE A 129 -4.39 16.58 27.64
C ILE A 129 -5.38 15.40 27.54
N LEU A 130 -5.38 14.48 28.52
CA LEU A 130 -6.16 13.23 28.53
C LEU A 130 -7.44 13.26 29.39
N LYS A 131 -7.80 14.39 29.99
CA LYS A 131 -9.06 14.54 30.74
C LYS A 131 -9.95 15.63 30.15
N LYS A 132 -10.46 15.39 28.96
CA LYS A 132 -11.79 15.86 28.52
C LYS A 132 -12.18 15.03 27.29
N ASN A 133 -12.99 14.01 27.52
CA ASN A 133 -13.98 13.44 26.59
C ASN A 133 -14.49 12.14 27.22
N GLU A 134 -15.45 12.30 28.14
CA GLU A 134 -16.34 11.21 28.50
C GLU A 134 -17.08 10.73 27.24
N ILE A 135 -17.14 9.42 27.12
CA ILE A 135 -17.72 8.69 25.99
C ILE A 135 -19.24 8.81 26.11
N LYS A 136 -19.88 9.49 25.14
CA LYS A 136 -21.26 9.23 24.77
C LYS A 136 -21.28 8.43 23.46
N PRO A 137 -22.19 7.45 23.27
CA PRO A 137 -22.34 6.77 22.00
C PRO A 137 -22.83 7.80 20.98
N TYR A 138 -22.05 8.06 19.93
CA TYR A 138 -22.48 8.93 18.85
C TYR A 138 -22.79 8.11 17.61
N GLU A 139 -24.01 8.32 17.14
CA GLU A 139 -24.64 7.70 15.98
C GLU A 139 -23.93 8.03 14.66
N LYS A 140 -24.35 7.25 13.67
CA LYS A 140 -23.81 7.10 12.34
C LYS A 140 -24.20 8.30 11.49
N ASP A 141 -23.26 9.21 11.24
CA ASP A 141 -23.41 10.22 10.18
C ASP A 141 -22.37 10.00 9.08
N GLU A 142 -22.89 9.44 7.99
CA GLU A 142 -22.35 9.56 6.66
C GLU A 142 -22.33 11.04 6.26
N ASP A 143 -21.19 11.50 5.74
CA ASP A 143 -21.18 12.49 4.66
C ASP A 143 -19.79 12.54 4.03
N PHE A 144 -19.66 11.81 2.91
CA PHE A 144 -18.55 11.98 1.97
C PHE A 144 -19.02 12.90 0.85
N LEU A 145 -19.14 14.19 1.15
CA LEU A 145 -19.31 15.23 0.13
C LEU A 145 -18.01 16.04 0.02
N VAL A 146 -17.22 15.72 -1.00
CA VAL A 146 -16.14 16.58 -1.48
C VAL A 146 -16.70 17.41 -2.62
N SER A 147 -17.36 18.52 -2.28
CA SER A 147 -17.53 19.65 -3.19
C SER A 147 -16.53 20.74 -2.78
N GLU A 148 -15.58 21.04 -3.66
CA GLU A 148 -14.97 22.37 -3.73
C GLU A 148 -14.34 22.53 -5.11
N LYS A 149 -14.96 23.43 -5.90
CA LYS A 149 -14.52 23.90 -7.20
C LYS A 149 -13.14 24.54 -7.06
N LYS A 150 -12.15 24.00 -7.79
CA LYS A 150 -11.00 24.77 -8.28
C LYS A 150 -10.69 24.27 -9.69
N LYS A 151 -11.04 25.11 -10.68
CA LYS A 151 -10.74 24.93 -12.11
C LYS A 151 -9.23 24.85 -12.31
N ILE A 152 -8.72 23.64 -12.40
CA ILE A 152 -7.63 23.25 -13.29
C ILE A 152 -8.16 21.99 -13.96
N THR A 153 -8.26 22.01 -15.30
CA THR A 153 -8.85 20.98 -16.15
C THR A 153 -8.31 19.59 -15.79
N LYS A 154 -9.12 18.83 -15.03
CA LYS A 154 -8.80 17.50 -14.50
C LYS A 154 -9.33 16.39 -15.42
N ASP A 155 -10.13 16.76 -16.41
CA ASP A 155 -10.80 15.82 -17.31
C ASP A 155 -9.84 15.26 -18.38
N ASP A 156 -8.79 15.99 -18.78
CA ASP A 156 -7.76 15.50 -19.73
C ASP A 156 -6.87 14.38 -19.16
N LEU A 157 -6.83 14.21 -17.84
CA LEU A 157 -6.09 13.12 -17.19
C LEU A 157 -6.89 11.81 -17.14
N ILE A 158 -8.21 11.86 -17.36
CA ILE A 158 -9.10 10.71 -17.18
C ILE A 158 -8.99 9.73 -18.36
N GLU A 159 -8.72 10.20 -19.58
CA GLU A 159 -8.60 9.34 -20.77
C GLU A 159 -7.22 8.68 -20.94
N ASN A 160 -6.20 9.07 -20.16
CA ASN A 160 -4.80 8.70 -20.42
C ASN A 160 -4.16 7.72 -19.41
N THR A 161 -4.88 7.25 -18.38
CA THR A 161 -4.31 6.29 -17.41
C THR A 161 -4.38 4.86 -17.94
N ILE A 162 -3.32 4.43 -18.64
CA ILE A 162 -3.16 3.05 -19.11
C ILE A 162 -2.36 2.26 -18.06
N SER A 163 -2.88 1.10 -17.65
CA SER A 163 -2.12 0.15 -16.82
C SER A 163 -1.02 -0.47 -17.68
N LEU A 164 0.21 -0.39 -17.20
CA LEU A 164 1.39 -0.99 -17.83
C LEU A 164 1.49 -2.44 -17.38
N ASP A 165 1.93 -3.33 -18.28
CA ASP A 165 2.24 -4.72 -17.92
C ASP A 165 3.40 -4.80 -16.92
N ALA A 166 3.42 -5.85 -16.12
CA ALA A 166 4.41 -6.06 -15.07
C ALA A 166 5.83 -6.08 -15.65
N SER A 167 6.01 -6.72 -16.82
CA SER A 167 7.28 -6.77 -17.54
C SER A 167 7.77 -5.40 -17.99
N VAL A 168 6.85 -4.52 -18.43
CA VAL A 168 7.17 -3.14 -18.84
C VAL A 168 7.58 -2.32 -17.63
N VAL A 169 6.83 -2.43 -16.52
CA VAL A 169 7.17 -1.74 -15.27
C VAL A 169 8.51 -2.22 -14.71
N ALA A 170 8.78 -3.52 -14.76
CA ALA A 170 10.08 -4.07 -14.35
C ALA A 170 11.22 -3.51 -15.21
N SER A 171 11.06 -3.48 -16.54
CA SER A 171 12.05 -2.88 -17.46
C SER A 171 12.30 -1.40 -17.17
N LEU A 172 11.24 -0.63 -16.92
CA LEU A 172 11.35 0.78 -16.53
C LEU A 172 12.20 0.96 -15.27
N PHE A 173 12.04 0.07 -14.30
CA PHE A 173 12.83 0.14 -13.09
C PHE A 173 14.29 -0.24 -13.30
N GLU A 174 14.60 -1.19 -14.18
CA GLU A 174 15.99 -1.47 -14.58
C GLU A 174 16.63 -0.27 -15.29
N ASP A 175 15.90 0.39 -16.18
CA ASP A 175 16.37 1.58 -16.90
C ASP A 175 16.68 2.73 -15.94
N LEU A 176 15.79 2.94 -14.97
CA LEU A 176 15.98 3.91 -13.91
C LEU A 176 16.99 3.45 -12.86
N ASN A 177 17.63 2.29 -13.01
CA ASN A 177 18.57 1.71 -12.04
C ASN A 177 17.97 1.73 -10.63
N TYR A 178 16.68 1.38 -10.54
CA TYR A 178 15.88 1.42 -9.33
C TYR A 178 15.71 0.01 -8.76
N ASP A 179 16.47 -0.26 -7.72
CA ASP A 179 16.57 -1.56 -7.07
C ASP A 179 16.42 -1.39 -5.55
N LEU A 180 15.65 -2.27 -4.89
CA LEU A 180 15.40 -2.12 -3.46
C LEU A 180 16.66 -2.39 -2.63
N SER A 181 17.61 -3.21 -3.09
CA SER A 181 18.86 -3.41 -2.35
C SER A 181 19.67 -2.10 -2.26
N LYS A 182 19.71 -1.31 -3.35
CA LYS A 182 20.31 0.04 -3.37
C LYS A 182 19.54 1.02 -2.50
N VAL A 183 18.21 0.95 -2.49
CA VAL A 183 17.37 1.79 -1.59
C VAL A 183 17.64 1.47 -0.13
N ARG A 184 17.73 0.18 0.24
CA ARG A 184 18.02 -0.25 1.62
C ARG A 184 19.34 0.32 2.12
N LYS A 185 20.38 0.34 1.28
CA LYS A 185 21.71 0.89 1.61
C LYS A 185 21.73 2.42 1.63
N SER A 186 21.23 3.05 0.57
CA SER A 186 21.33 4.52 0.40
C SER A 186 20.29 5.32 1.19
N LYS A 187 19.20 4.67 1.63
CA LYS A 187 17.99 5.31 2.17
C LYS A 187 17.40 6.36 1.24
N LYS A 188 17.60 6.20 -0.06
CA LYS A 188 17.13 7.11 -1.11
C LYS A 188 16.34 6.32 -2.15
N VAL A 189 15.15 6.82 -2.50
CA VAL A 189 14.29 6.24 -3.53
C VAL A 189 14.06 7.23 -4.66
N LYS A 190 14.14 6.78 -5.91
CA LYS A 190 13.82 7.63 -7.07
C LYS A 190 12.30 7.88 -7.09
N PRO A 191 11.85 9.13 -7.28
CA PRO A 191 10.44 9.38 -7.57
C PRO A 191 10.04 8.59 -8.82
N PHE A 192 9.01 7.76 -8.69
CA PHE A 192 8.44 7.03 -9.81
C PHE A 192 6.92 7.05 -9.67
N TYR A 193 6.25 7.44 -10.74
CA TYR A 193 4.82 7.68 -10.75
C TYR A 193 4.15 6.72 -11.71
N ILE A 194 3.52 5.70 -11.17
CA ILE A 194 2.59 4.86 -11.92
C ILE A 194 1.18 5.03 -11.33
N SER A 195 0.23 5.24 -12.23
CA SER A 195 -1.16 5.50 -11.85
C SER A 195 -1.87 4.24 -11.39
N LEU A 196 -1.61 3.10 -12.05
CA LEU A 196 -2.34 1.85 -11.87
C LEU A 196 -1.36 0.70 -11.59
N LEU A 197 -1.80 -0.31 -10.83
CA LEU A 197 -1.06 -1.57 -10.75
C LEU A 197 -1.05 -2.28 -12.10
N PRO A 198 0.02 -3.04 -12.42
CA PRO A 198 0.00 -3.97 -13.54
C PRO A 198 -1.09 -5.03 -13.35
N LYS A 199 -2.01 -5.16 -14.32
CA LYS A 199 -3.12 -6.11 -14.25
C LYS A 199 -2.65 -7.57 -14.24
N ASP A 200 -1.51 -7.83 -14.86
CA ASP A 200 -0.83 -9.11 -14.96
C ASP A 200 0.10 -9.42 -13.77
N ILE A 201 0.19 -8.56 -12.74
CA ILE A 201 1.00 -8.84 -11.53
C ILE A 201 0.56 -10.13 -10.82
N SER A 202 -0.72 -10.51 -10.94
CA SER A 202 -1.28 -11.77 -10.43
C SER A 202 -0.80 -13.00 -11.19
N LEU A 203 -0.27 -12.83 -12.40
CA LEU A 203 0.25 -13.90 -13.26
C LEU A 203 1.74 -14.19 -12.99
N ILE A 204 2.41 -13.38 -12.16
CA ILE A 204 3.80 -13.64 -11.75
C ILE A 204 3.80 -14.81 -10.78
N GLU A 205 4.35 -15.94 -11.22
CA GLU A 205 4.43 -17.19 -10.44
C GLU A 205 5.43 -17.10 -9.29
N ASP A 206 6.60 -16.49 -9.53
CA ASP A 206 7.61 -16.31 -8.49
C ASP A 206 7.14 -15.30 -7.44
N ILE A 207 6.91 -15.81 -6.22
CA ILE A 207 6.38 -15.02 -5.11
C ILE A 207 7.36 -13.90 -4.72
N LYS A 208 8.68 -14.14 -4.79
CA LYS A 208 9.69 -13.15 -4.42
C LYS A 208 9.72 -12.02 -5.44
N GLU A 209 9.72 -12.33 -6.73
CA GLU A 209 9.65 -11.35 -7.82
C GLU A 209 8.37 -10.51 -7.72
N ARG A 210 7.21 -11.14 -7.47
CA ARG A 210 5.94 -10.44 -7.31
C ARG A 210 5.97 -9.45 -6.14
N LYS A 211 6.46 -9.89 -4.99
CA LYS A 211 6.61 -9.04 -3.79
C LYS A 211 7.55 -7.88 -4.03
N GLU A 212 8.70 -8.14 -4.66
CA GLU A 212 9.70 -7.15 -5.01
C GLU A 212 9.11 -6.07 -5.95
N LEU A 213 8.45 -6.50 -7.03
CA LEU A 213 7.80 -5.59 -7.97
C LEU A 213 6.72 -4.74 -7.28
N PHE A 214 5.90 -5.37 -6.45
CA PHE A 214 4.87 -4.66 -5.67
C PHE A 214 5.48 -3.57 -4.78
N ILE A 215 6.53 -3.89 -4.01
CA ILE A 215 7.20 -2.91 -3.14
C ILE A 215 7.85 -1.81 -3.98
N ARG A 216 8.53 -2.15 -5.10
CA ARG A 216 9.13 -1.17 -6.02
C ARG A 216 8.09 -0.14 -6.50
N ILE A 217 6.88 -0.58 -6.81
CA ILE A 217 5.77 0.28 -7.25
C ILE A 217 5.30 1.22 -6.13
N ILE A 218 4.99 0.69 -4.94
CA ILE A 218 4.31 1.50 -3.91
C ILE A 218 5.26 2.32 -3.03
N LEU A 219 6.50 1.90 -2.85
CA LEU A 219 7.48 2.56 -1.98
C LEU A 219 7.67 4.06 -2.31
N PRO A 220 7.95 4.49 -3.55
CA PRO A 220 8.13 5.91 -3.87
C PRO A 220 6.86 6.73 -3.58
N LEU A 221 5.68 6.17 -3.86
CA LEU A 221 4.39 6.82 -3.60
C LEU A 221 4.14 6.99 -2.08
N ILE A 222 4.47 5.95 -1.29
CA ILE A 222 4.39 6.01 0.17
C ILE A 222 5.36 7.06 0.72
N VAL A 223 6.61 7.08 0.25
CA VAL A 223 7.60 8.04 0.73
C VAL A 223 7.17 9.46 0.38
N GLN A 224 6.70 9.70 -0.85
CA GLN A 224 6.20 11.00 -1.28
C GLN A 224 5.07 11.55 -0.39
N GLU A 225 4.05 10.74 -0.09
CA GLU A 225 2.96 11.20 0.77
C GLU A 225 3.43 11.43 2.22
N ASN A 226 4.49 10.74 2.68
CA ASN A 226 5.09 11.03 3.99
C ASN A 226 5.87 12.34 3.97
N GLU A 227 6.57 12.65 2.88
CA GLU A 227 7.26 13.93 2.72
C GLU A 227 6.28 15.10 2.74
N LYS A 228 5.14 15.01 2.04
CA LYS A 228 4.09 16.04 2.10
C LYS A 228 3.60 16.29 3.53
N ILE A 229 3.35 15.21 4.29
CA ILE A 229 2.93 15.33 5.70
C ILE A 229 4.05 15.95 6.55
N LYS A 230 5.31 15.59 6.29
CA LYS A 230 6.48 16.13 7.00
C LYS A 230 6.65 17.63 6.72
N GLU A 231 6.53 18.05 5.47
CA GLU A 231 6.57 19.46 5.07
C GLU A 231 5.45 20.28 5.72
N ASP A 232 4.22 19.75 5.72
CA ASP A 232 3.10 20.36 6.42
C ASP A 232 3.38 20.49 7.92
N ARG A 233 3.95 19.45 8.54
CA ARG A 233 4.32 19.45 9.96
C ARG A 233 5.41 20.47 10.26
N GLU A 234 6.45 20.56 9.44
CA GLU A 234 7.50 21.58 9.58
C GLU A 234 6.92 22.99 9.45
N LYS A 235 6.02 23.20 8.47
CA LYS A 235 5.30 24.46 8.33
C LYS A 235 4.43 24.76 9.55
N LEU A 236 3.74 23.77 10.13
CA LEU A 236 2.96 23.92 11.36
C LEU A 236 3.84 24.49 12.48
N PHE A 237 5.00 23.87 12.75
CA PHE A 237 5.89 24.35 13.81
C PHE A 237 6.46 25.75 13.54
N LYS A 238 6.79 26.06 12.28
CA LYS A 238 7.21 27.42 11.88
C LYS A 238 6.11 28.46 12.12
N VAL A 239 4.86 28.11 11.80
CA VAL A 239 3.68 28.98 12.04
C VAL A 239 3.42 29.16 13.54
N LEU A 240 3.60 28.11 14.34
CA LEU A 240 3.38 28.16 15.79
C LEU A 240 4.47 28.90 16.56
N ALA A 241 5.69 28.98 16.03
CA ALA A 241 6.80 29.69 16.65
C ALA A 241 6.72 31.22 16.50
N LYS A 242 5.81 31.73 15.65
CA LYS A 242 5.65 33.18 15.40
C LYS A 242 4.80 33.83 16.48
N LYS A 243 5.12 35.08 16.81
CA LYS A 243 4.28 35.95 17.67
C LYS A 243 2.91 36.24 17.04
N SER A 244 2.87 36.41 15.71
CA SER A 244 1.64 36.63 14.96
C SER A 244 1.69 35.96 13.58
N ASN A 245 0.52 35.52 13.11
CA ASN A 245 0.36 34.80 11.84
C ASN A 245 -0.34 35.68 10.81
N ASN A 246 0.14 35.65 9.57
CA ASN A 246 -0.48 36.39 8.48
C ASN A 246 -1.79 35.72 8.00
N LYS A 247 -2.56 36.40 7.13
CA LYS A 247 -3.84 35.88 6.61
C LYS A 247 -3.69 34.52 5.90
N GLN A 248 -2.59 34.33 5.16
CA GLN A 248 -2.33 33.07 4.45
C GLN A 248 -2.06 31.91 5.41
N GLU A 249 -1.32 32.15 6.50
CA GLU A 249 -1.02 31.16 7.54
C GLU A 249 -2.26 30.81 8.35
N LYS A 250 -3.07 31.79 8.72
CA LYS A 250 -4.38 31.57 9.37
C LYS A 250 -5.30 30.73 8.49
N ASN A 251 -5.38 31.05 7.19
CA ASN A 251 -6.19 30.27 6.24
C ASN A 251 -5.63 28.86 6.02
N TRP A 252 -4.30 28.71 6.00
CA TRP A 252 -3.66 27.40 5.90
C TRP A 252 -3.96 26.55 7.15
N LEU A 253 -3.90 27.11 8.36
CA LEU A 253 -4.30 26.42 9.61
C LEU A 253 -5.77 25.99 9.57
N LYS A 254 -6.69 26.89 9.19
CA LYS A 254 -8.13 26.57 9.03
C LYS A 254 -8.34 25.38 8.08
N ARG A 255 -7.64 25.36 6.95
CA ARG A 255 -7.67 24.23 6.00
C ARG A 255 -7.12 22.94 6.64
N LYS A 256 -6.05 23.02 7.43
CA LYS A 256 -5.48 21.84 8.11
C LYS A 256 -6.39 21.31 9.21
N PHE A 257 -7.08 22.14 9.97
CA PHE A 257 -8.11 21.67 10.91
C PHE A 257 -9.25 20.93 10.20
N LYS A 258 -9.76 21.47 9.08
CA LYS A 258 -10.77 20.79 8.24
C LYS A 258 -10.22 19.47 7.67
N GLU A 259 -9.01 19.48 7.12
CA GLU A 259 -8.35 18.31 6.55
C GLU A 259 -8.19 17.18 7.58
N TYR A 260 -7.76 17.50 8.79
CA TYR A 260 -7.53 16.55 9.88
C TYR A 260 -8.77 16.30 10.77
N LYS A 261 -9.95 16.81 10.39
CA LYS A 261 -11.22 16.63 11.12
C LYS A 261 -11.16 17.06 12.59
N ILE A 262 -10.64 18.26 12.86
CA ILE A 262 -10.52 18.85 14.21
C ILE A 262 -11.55 19.97 14.33
N LYS A 263 -12.52 19.83 15.25
CA LYS A 263 -13.66 20.76 15.39
C LYS A 263 -13.30 22.05 16.12
N ASN A 264 -12.52 21.97 17.20
CA ASN A 264 -12.28 23.11 18.11
C ASN A 264 -11.00 23.88 17.82
N SER A 265 -10.41 23.70 16.62
CA SER A 265 -9.11 24.28 16.26
C SER A 265 -8.00 23.99 17.30
N ASP A 266 -8.04 22.82 17.94
CA ASP A 266 -7.05 22.41 18.93
C ASP A 266 -5.71 22.11 18.24
N ILE A 267 -4.71 22.96 18.52
CA ILE A 267 -3.36 22.84 17.99
C ILE A 267 -2.64 21.59 18.51
N SER A 268 -2.88 21.19 19.76
CA SER A 268 -2.27 19.99 20.34
C SER A 268 -2.75 18.75 19.61
N GLU A 269 -4.05 18.67 19.33
CA GLU A 269 -4.62 17.60 18.51
C GLU A 269 -4.05 17.62 17.08
N LEU A 270 -3.92 18.79 16.47
CA LEU A 270 -3.35 18.92 15.12
C LEU A 270 -1.89 18.43 15.08
N LYS A 271 -1.09 18.75 16.10
CA LYS A 271 0.29 18.24 16.26
C LYS A 271 0.34 16.72 16.38
N ILE A 272 -0.67 16.07 16.96
CA ILE A 272 -0.71 14.60 17.10
C ILE A 272 -1.17 13.93 15.79
N ARG A 273 -2.19 14.50 15.13
CA ARG A 273 -2.77 13.97 13.88
C ARG A 273 -1.86 14.18 12.67
N MET A 274 -1.17 15.32 12.56
CA MET A 274 -0.30 15.68 11.43
C MET A 274 1.10 15.07 11.56
N ASP A 275 1.21 13.75 11.42
CA ASP A 275 2.50 13.05 11.42
C ASP A 275 2.48 11.87 10.43
N ILE A 276 3.67 11.44 10.03
CA ILE A 276 3.88 10.38 9.03
C ILE A 276 3.37 9.03 9.55
N VAL A 277 3.00 8.15 8.62
CA VAL A 277 2.78 6.74 8.90
C VAL A 277 4.09 6.00 8.58
N PRO A 278 4.63 5.14 9.47
CA PRO A 278 5.86 4.40 9.18
C PRO A 278 5.79 3.67 7.85
N VAL A 279 6.88 3.69 7.09
CA VAL A 279 6.91 3.15 5.73
C VAL A 279 6.67 1.65 5.77
N SER A 280 7.23 0.96 6.77
CA SER A 280 7.06 -0.47 6.94
C SER A 280 5.61 -0.88 7.19
N ILE A 281 4.86 -0.11 8.00
CA ILE A 281 3.42 -0.35 8.23
C ILE A 281 2.63 -0.14 6.94
N ALA A 282 2.87 0.97 6.23
CA ALA A 282 2.16 1.26 5.00
C ALA A 282 2.36 0.16 3.94
N ILE A 283 3.60 -0.32 3.75
CA ILE A 283 3.88 -1.42 2.82
C ILE A 283 3.23 -2.72 3.29
N ALA A 284 3.35 -3.05 4.58
CA ALA A 284 2.85 -4.30 5.11
C ALA A 284 1.32 -4.39 5.07
N GLN A 285 0.60 -3.31 5.43
CA GLN A 285 -0.85 -3.25 5.30
C GLN A 285 -1.27 -3.29 3.84
N ALA A 286 -0.62 -2.54 2.95
CA ALA A 286 -0.91 -2.64 1.52
C ALA A 286 -0.74 -4.09 1.02
N ALA A 287 0.33 -4.77 1.43
CA ALA A 287 0.59 -6.16 1.05
C ALA A 287 -0.47 -7.14 1.59
N ILE A 288 -0.87 -7.00 2.86
CA ILE A 288 -1.87 -7.86 3.49
C ILE A 288 -3.24 -7.65 2.85
N GLU A 289 -3.69 -6.40 2.72
CA GLU A 289 -5.04 -6.07 2.25
C GLU A 289 -5.21 -6.32 0.73
N SER A 290 -4.15 -6.14 -0.06
CA SER A 290 -4.21 -6.34 -1.52
C SER A 290 -3.71 -7.71 -1.98
N GLY A 291 -3.22 -8.56 -1.07
CA GLY A 291 -2.56 -9.82 -1.44
C GLY A 291 -1.29 -9.58 -2.28
N TRP A 292 -0.48 -8.58 -1.94
CA TRP A 292 0.66 -8.13 -2.75
C TRP A 292 0.26 -7.62 -4.15
N GLY A 293 -0.88 -6.93 -4.22
CA GLY A 293 -1.39 -6.30 -5.44
C GLY A 293 -2.21 -7.22 -6.34
N THR A 294 -2.44 -8.48 -5.97
CA THR A 294 -3.18 -9.44 -6.81
C THR A 294 -4.70 -9.38 -6.62
N SER A 295 -5.18 -8.75 -5.55
CA SER A 295 -6.61 -8.61 -5.27
C SER A 295 -7.33 -7.83 -6.38
N ARG A 296 -8.52 -8.30 -6.76
CA ARG A 296 -9.38 -7.59 -7.73
C ARG A 296 -9.62 -6.14 -7.34
N PHE A 297 -9.83 -5.85 -6.05
CA PHE A 297 -10.03 -4.49 -5.57
C PHE A 297 -8.81 -3.59 -5.78
N ALA A 298 -7.60 -4.16 -5.67
CA ALA A 298 -6.37 -3.44 -5.96
C ALA A 298 -6.16 -3.22 -7.46
N LEU A 299 -6.44 -4.23 -8.29
CA LEU A 299 -6.24 -4.17 -9.74
C LEU A 299 -7.28 -3.30 -10.47
N GLU A 300 -8.54 -3.40 -10.09
CA GLU A 300 -9.64 -2.65 -10.72
C GLU A 300 -9.89 -1.31 -10.06
N GLY A 301 -9.62 -1.21 -8.75
CA GLY A 301 -9.96 -0.02 -7.97
C GLY A 301 -8.80 0.70 -7.33
N ASN A 302 -7.55 0.30 -7.56
CA ASN A 302 -6.39 0.81 -6.85
C ASN A 302 -6.57 0.79 -5.31
N ALA A 303 -7.43 -0.08 -4.79
CA ALA A 303 -7.80 -0.12 -3.39
C ALA A 303 -6.78 -0.95 -2.59
N LEU A 304 -5.58 -0.38 -2.43
CA LEU A 304 -4.44 -1.08 -1.81
C LEU A 304 -4.68 -1.48 -0.35
N TYR A 305 -5.59 -0.79 0.34
CA TYR A 305 -5.75 -0.85 1.80
C TYR A 305 -7.15 -1.30 2.25
N GLY A 306 -8.02 -1.76 1.34
CA GLY A 306 -9.32 -2.33 1.70
C GLY A 306 -10.32 -1.35 2.35
N GLN A 307 -10.19 -0.04 2.10
CA GLN A 307 -11.04 0.98 2.72
C GLN A 307 -12.51 0.84 2.28
N TRP A 308 -13.44 0.81 3.23
CA TRP A 308 -14.87 0.72 2.94
C TRP A 308 -15.50 2.06 2.56
N THR A 309 -16.58 2.01 1.79
CA THR A 309 -17.44 3.14 1.44
C THR A 309 -18.89 2.68 1.30
N TRP A 310 -19.82 3.54 1.67
CA TRP A 310 -21.26 3.37 1.43
C TRP A 310 -21.71 4.05 0.13
N SER A 311 -20.81 4.77 -0.56
CA SER A 311 -21.13 5.38 -1.84
C SER A 311 -21.24 4.35 -2.96
N ASP A 312 -22.14 4.59 -3.91
CA ASP A 312 -22.33 3.72 -5.08
C ASP A 312 -21.12 3.60 -6.01
N ASN A 313 -20.15 4.50 -5.86
CA ASN A 313 -18.91 4.53 -6.63
C ASN A 313 -17.86 3.49 -6.20
N GLY A 314 -18.16 2.69 -5.16
CA GLY A 314 -17.31 1.60 -4.68
C GLY A 314 -17.51 0.25 -5.40
N LEU A 315 -16.52 -0.62 -5.30
CA LEU A 315 -16.54 -1.99 -5.83
C LEU A 315 -17.27 -2.93 -4.88
N LYS A 316 -18.25 -3.67 -5.38
CA LYS A 316 -18.96 -4.73 -4.62
C LYS A 316 -18.14 -6.02 -4.58
N PRO A 317 -18.18 -6.82 -3.51
CA PRO A 317 -17.72 -8.22 -3.54
C PRO A 317 -18.45 -9.04 -4.63
N LEU A 318 -17.83 -10.13 -5.11
CA LEU A 318 -18.45 -10.99 -6.14
C LEU A 318 -19.51 -11.93 -5.55
N ASP A 319 -19.28 -12.44 -4.34
CA ASP A 319 -20.04 -13.56 -3.76
C ASP A 319 -20.94 -13.12 -2.59
N THR A 320 -21.59 -11.96 -2.68
CA THR A 320 -22.58 -11.56 -1.66
C THR A 320 -23.98 -11.83 -2.18
N ASP A 321 -24.51 -13.00 -1.83
CA ASP A 321 -25.93 -13.16 -1.53
C ASP A 321 -26.23 -12.27 -0.30
N ASP A 322 -27.16 -11.34 -0.48
CA ASP A 322 -27.80 -10.44 0.50
C ASP A 322 -26.99 -9.42 1.36
N ASP A 323 -27.55 -8.21 1.36
CA ASP A 323 -27.68 -7.22 2.45
C ASP A 323 -26.48 -6.56 3.14
N LYS A 324 -25.25 -6.75 2.66
CA LYS A 324 -24.12 -5.95 3.13
C LYS A 324 -23.89 -4.72 2.25
N ASN A 325 -24.52 -3.59 2.60
CA ASN A 325 -24.42 -2.27 1.92
C ASN A 325 -23.00 -1.64 1.88
N HIS A 326 -21.94 -2.32 2.32
CA HIS A 326 -20.59 -1.77 2.29
C HIS A 326 -19.85 -2.19 1.01
N ARG A 327 -19.27 -1.22 0.32
CA ARG A 327 -18.43 -1.40 -0.88
C ARG A 327 -16.98 -1.09 -0.55
N VAL A 328 -16.05 -1.53 -1.40
CA VAL A 328 -14.63 -1.14 -1.29
C VAL A 328 -14.39 0.13 -2.11
N MET A 329 -13.72 1.12 -1.52
CA MET A 329 -13.39 2.38 -2.19
C MET A 329 -12.65 2.15 -3.50
N ARG A 330 -13.03 2.91 -4.54
CA ARG A 330 -12.35 2.95 -5.83
C ARG A 330 -11.56 4.23 -5.97
N PHE A 331 -10.29 4.13 -6.37
CA PHE A 331 -9.39 5.25 -6.59
C PHE A 331 -8.93 5.31 -8.05
N LYS A 332 -8.86 6.52 -8.60
CA LYS A 332 -8.36 6.73 -9.98
C LYS A 332 -6.88 6.40 -10.12
N ILE A 333 -6.09 6.65 -9.07
CA ILE A 333 -4.64 6.40 -9.05
C ILE A 333 -4.20 5.81 -7.70
N LEU A 334 -3.13 5.01 -7.69
CA LEU A 334 -2.56 4.40 -6.49
C LEU A 334 -2.24 5.42 -5.40
N ASN A 335 -1.70 6.58 -5.79
CA ASN A 335 -1.35 7.61 -4.82
C ASN A 335 -2.57 8.16 -4.06
N ALA A 336 -3.75 8.17 -4.68
CA ALA A 336 -4.99 8.59 -4.01
C ALA A 336 -5.41 7.59 -2.92
N SER A 337 -5.22 6.28 -3.16
CA SER A 337 -5.45 5.24 -2.14
C SER A 337 -4.49 5.40 -0.96
N ILE A 338 -3.19 5.59 -1.23
CA ILE A 338 -2.18 5.81 -0.19
C ILE A 338 -2.50 7.06 0.64
N LYS A 339 -2.86 8.16 -0.01
CA LYS A 339 -3.27 9.40 0.67
C LYS A 339 -4.50 9.18 1.56
N ALA A 340 -5.53 8.51 1.04
CA ALA A 340 -6.74 8.22 1.79
C ALA A 340 -6.46 7.32 3.00
N TYR A 341 -5.63 6.30 2.83
CA TYR A 341 -5.19 5.41 3.91
C TYR A 341 -4.45 6.17 5.02
N LYS A 342 -3.47 7.01 4.68
CA LYS A 342 -2.75 7.81 5.68
C LYS A 342 -3.67 8.79 6.40
N LYS A 343 -4.60 9.41 5.67
CA LYS A 343 -5.63 10.27 6.27
C LYS A 343 -6.50 9.50 7.25
N ASN A 344 -6.87 8.26 6.93
CA ASN A 344 -7.65 7.40 7.83
C ASN A 344 -6.92 7.18 9.17
N LEU A 345 -5.67 6.70 9.13
CA LEU A 345 -4.86 6.48 10.34
C LEU A 345 -4.64 7.78 11.15
N ASN A 346 -4.54 8.92 10.47
CA ASN A 346 -4.30 10.20 11.10
C ASN A 346 -5.57 10.89 11.62
N THR A 347 -6.78 10.43 11.28
CA THR A 347 -8.02 11.16 11.64
C THR A 347 -9.10 10.30 12.29
N HIS A 348 -9.18 9.00 11.99
CA HIS A 348 -10.25 8.16 12.49
C HIS A 348 -10.08 7.85 13.99
N SER A 349 -11.18 7.78 14.74
CA SER A 349 -11.20 7.56 16.20
C SER A 349 -10.58 6.22 16.60
N GLY A 350 -10.80 5.18 15.79
CA GLY A 350 -10.20 3.85 15.99
C GLY A 350 -8.66 3.83 16.09
N TYR A 351 -7.96 4.87 15.62
CA TYR A 351 -6.50 4.96 15.65
C TYR A 351 -5.96 6.01 16.63
N ILE A 352 -6.75 6.45 17.62
CA ILE A 352 -6.28 7.36 18.67
C ILE A 352 -5.03 6.81 19.36
N LYS A 353 -5.06 5.56 19.84
CA LYS A 353 -3.93 4.91 20.53
C LYS A 353 -2.67 4.84 19.66
N PHE A 354 -2.83 4.59 18.35
CA PHE A 354 -1.72 4.61 17.39
C PHE A 354 -1.06 6.00 17.32
N ARG A 355 -1.88 7.06 17.24
CA ARG A 355 -1.37 8.45 17.18
C ARG A 355 -0.72 8.88 18.49
N GLU A 356 -1.29 8.50 19.63
CA GLU A 356 -0.72 8.76 20.96
C GLU A 356 0.62 8.07 21.15
N ALA A 357 0.72 6.78 20.82
CA ALA A 357 1.97 6.04 20.89
C ALA A 357 3.04 6.67 19.98
N ARG A 358 2.66 7.07 18.76
CA ARG A 358 3.54 7.81 17.86
C ARG A 358 4.00 9.15 18.45
N ALA A 359 3.11 9.92 19.06
CA ALA A 359 3.44 11.18 19.73
C ALA A 359 4.37 10.97 20.94
N LYS A 360 4.16 9.90 21.73
CA LYS A 360 5.05 9.53 22.84
C LYS A 360 6.46 9.22 22.37
N LEU A 361 6.62 8.50 21.26
CA LEU A 361 7.94 8.26 20.65
C LEU A 361 8.61 9.57 20.24
N ARG A 362 7.87 10.50 19.63
CA ARG A 362 8.41 11.83 19.27
C ARG A 362 8.87 12.63 20.48
N ASN A 363 8.08 12.64 21.55
CA ASN A 363 8.42 13.38 22.77
C ASN A 363 9.67 12.84 23.45
N LYS A 364 9.93 11.53 23.33
CA LYS A 364 11.15 10.87 23.80
C LYS A 364 12.33 10.97 22.81
N ASN A 365 12.16 11.70 21.70
CA ASN A 365 13.10 11.76 20.58
C ASN A 365 13.48 10.37 20.02
N GLU A 366 12.58 9.39 20.15
CA GLU A 366 12.77 8.05 19.63
C GLU A 366 12.36 7.96 18.16
N LYS A 367 13.01 7.05 17.43
CA LYS A 367 12.64 6.75 16.04
C LYS A 367 11.23 6.15 15.98
N VAL A 368 10.37 6.78 15.17
CA VAL A 368 9.01 6.32 14.88
C VAL A 368 9.08 5.18 13.85
N THR A 369 9.19 3.95 14.34
CA THR A 369 9.30 2.74 13.52
C THR A 369 8.01 1.92 13.54
N GLY A 370 7.72 1.20 12.46
CA GLY A 370 6.53 0.36 12.38
C GLY A 370 6.42 -0.70 13.48
N LEU A 371 7.51 -1.42 13.80
CA LEU A 371 7.49 -2.48 14.81
C LEU A 371 7.10 -2.01 16.22
N LYS A 372 7.35 -0.72 16.55
CA LYS A 372 6.92 -0.13 17.83
C LYS A 372 5.44 0.25 17.84
N LEU A 373 4.81 0.35 16.67
CA LEU A 373 3.45 0.87 16.52
C LEU A 373 2.42 -0.17 16.07
N THR A 374 2.83 -1.34 15.54
CA THR A 374 1.91 -2.34 15.00
C THR A 374 0.82 -2.78 15.98
N GLN A 375 1.15 -2.89 17.27
CA GLN A 375 0.23 -3.32 18.31
C GLN A 375 -0.98 -2.37 18.52
N TYR A 376 -0.91 -1.13 18.04
CA TYR A 376 -1.98 -0.13 18.16
C TYR A 376 -2.91 -0.07 16.94
N LEU A 377 -2.81 -1.05 16.03
CA LEU A 377 -3.62 -1.18 14.82
C LEU A 377 -4.59 -2.36 14.89
N ASP A 378 -4.93 -2.83 16.10
CA ASP A 378 -5.90 -3.90 16.33
C ASP A 378 -7.29 -3.55 15.78
N LYS A 379 -7.65 -2.27 15.79
CA LYS A 379 -8.93 -1.76 15.24
C LYS A 379 -8.97 -1.67 13.71
N TYR A 380 -7.88 -1.99 13.01
CA TYR A 380 -7.86 -1.96 11.54
C TYR A 380 -8.65 -3.13 10.93
N SER A 381 -8.68 -4.27 11.61
CA SER A 381 -9.29 -5.51 11.13
C SER A 381 -10.16 -6.14 12.21
N ALA A 382 -11.24 -6.81 11.82
CA ALA A 382 -12.05 -7.62 12.72
C ALA A 382 -11.22 -8.71 13.44
N GLN A 383 -10.07 -9.09 12.89
CA GLN A 383 -9.14 -10.04 13.52
C GLN A 383 -8.37 -9.46 14.72
N GLY A 384 -8.48 -8.17 15.02
CA GLY A 384 -7.96 -7.58 16.25
C GLY A 384 -6.46 -7.80 16.45
N LYS A 385 -6.08 -8.36 17.61
CA LYS A 385 -4.67 -8.65 17.94
C LYS A 385 -4.00 -9.61 16.95
N LYS A 386 -4.74 -10.61 16.42
CA LYS A 386 -4.21 -11.56 15.43
C LYS A 386 -3.73 -10.82 14.18
N TYR A 387 -4.46 -9.79 13.75
CA TYR A 387 -4.02 -8.92 12.65
C TYR A 387 -2.70 -8.23 12.96
N THR A 388 -2.53 -7.69 14.17
CA THR A 388 -1.29 -6.99 14.54
C THR A 388 -0.07 -7.90 14.56
N GLU A 389 -0.22 -9.18 14.90
CA GLU A 389 0.85 -10.18 14.83
C GLU A 389 1.17 -10.58 13.38
N ILE A 390 0.16 -10.72 12.51
CA ILE A 390 0.36 -10.90 11.06
C ILE A 390 1.12 -9.71 10.48
N LEU A 391 0.75 -8.49 10.87
CA LEU A 391 1.38 -7.25 10.44
C LEU A 391 2.86 -7.21 10.87
N LYS A 392 3.13 -7.45 12.16
CA LYS A 392 4.49 -7.51 12.72
C LYS A 392 5.34 -8.58 12.02
N THR A 393 4.77 -9.76 11.79
CA THR A 393 5.44 -10.86 11.10
C THR A 393 5.75 -10.51 9.65
N THR A 394 4.81 -9.85 8.96
CA THR A 394 5.00 -9.39 7.57
C THR A 394 6.13 -8.37 7.48
N ILE A 395 6.20 -7.42 8.41
CA ILE A 395 7.30 -6.46 8.49
C ILE A 395 8.64 -7.16 8.66
N LYS A 396 8.74 -8.12 9.60
CA LYS A 396 9.98 -8.85 9.88
C LYS A 396 10.42 -9.74 8.71
N LYS A 397 9.52 -10.60 8.21
CA LYS A 397 9.84 -11.60 7.16
C LYS A 397 10.26 -10.98 5.82
N ASN A 398 9.83 -9.75 5.53
CA ASN A 398 10.18 -9.05 4.29
C ASN A 398 11.14 -7.87 4.52
N SER A 399 11.76 -7.80 5.72
CA SER A 399 12.69 -6.74 6.14
C SER A 399 12.18 -5.33 5.85
N LEU A 400 10.89 -5.08 6.06
CA LEU A 400 10.26 -3.80 5.66
C LEU A 400 10.74 -2.62 6.53
N SER A 401 11.30 -2.90 7.71
CA SER A 401 11.91 -1.89 8.57
C SER A 401 13.14 -1.22 7.94
N ASP A 402 13.79 -1.84 6.94
CA ASP A 402 14.90 -1.20 6.24
C ASP A 402 14.44 0.01 5.40
N PHE A 403 13.16 0.09 5.08
CA PHE A 403 12.59 1.22 4.34
C PHE A 403 12.19 2.39 5.24
N GLU A 404 12.36 2.26 6.56
CA GLU A 404 12.17 3.40 7.46
C GLU A 404 13.18 4.50 7.15
N ASN A 405 12.71 5.75 7.20
CA ASN A 405 13.51 6.95 6.91
C ASN A 405 14.06 7.04 5.47
N VAL A 406 13.60 6.19 4.54
CA VAL A 406 13.85 6.40 3.11
C VAL A 406 13.29 7.76 2.70
N LYS A 407 14.06 8.52 1.93
CA LYS A 407 13.69 9.84 1.38
C LYS A 407 13.65 9.78 -0.14
N LEU A 408 12.81 10.59 -0.76
CA LEU A 408 12.86 10.80 -2.19
C LEU A 408 14.21 11.42 -2.56
N LEU A 409 14.77 10.96 -3.67
CA LEU A 409 15.84 11.68 -4.34
C LEU A 409 15.27 13.02 -4.83
N SER A 410 15.98 14.11 -4.53
CA SER A 410 15.70 15.38 -5.18
C SER A 410 15.94 15.20 -6.67
N THR A 411 14.88 15.12 -7.46
CA THR A 411 14.96 15.33 -8.90
C THR A 411 15.46 16.75 -9.07
N GLY A 412 16.62 16.96 -9.71
CA GLY A 412 17.20 18.29 -9.97
C GLY A 412 16.35 19.21 -10.87
N LEU A 413 15.04 18.95 -10.99
CA LEU A 413 14.06 19.92 -11.44
C LEU A 413 14.13 21.10 -10.48
N ARG A 414 14.76 22.18 -10.95
CA ARG A 414 14.84 23.49 -10.31
C ARG A 414 13.52 23.78 -9.58
N LYS A 415 13.63 24.29 -8.35
CA LYS A 415 12.58 25.14 -7.77
C LYS A 415 12.05 26.01 -8.89
N GLU A 416 10.78 25.85 -9.26
CA GLU A 416 10.12 26.72 -10.22
C GLU A 416 10.48 28.15 -9.86
N ILE A 417 11.06 28.84 -10.84
CA ILE A 417 11.22 30.28 -10.81
C ILE A 417 9.82 30.81 -10.49
N LYS A 418 9.69 31.53 -9.38
CA LYS A 418 8.51 32.35 -9.14
C LYS A 418 8.49 33.36 -10.30
N LEU A 419 7.62 33.13 -11.26
CA LEU A 419 7.11 34.18 -12.14
C LEU A 419 6.07 34.99 -11.36
#